data_AF-A0A7Y6YKV3-F1
#
_entry.id   AF-A0A7Y6YKV3-F1
#
_cell.length_a   1.000
_cell.length_b   1.000
_cell.length_c   1.000
_cell.angle_alpha   90.00
_cell.angle_beta   90.00
_cell.angle_gamma   90.00
#
_symmetry.space_group_name_H-M   'P 1'
#
loop_
_entity.id
_entity.type
_entity.pdbx_description
1 polymer ?
#
loop_
_entity_poly.entity_id
_entity_poly.type
_entity_poly.pdbx_seq_one_letter_code
_entity_poly.pdbx_strand_id
1 'polypeptide(L)'
;MTYILVLEQILNGLQLGMMLFLMAAGLTLVFGVMGLINLAHGSLYMVGAFAAAAVAGWTGSFLLALIASLAAAAAAGALMELVVIRRLYRRDHLDQVLATFALILIFSEGTRWLFGSFPLFLDVPSYL
;
A
#
# COMPACT_ATOMS: atom_id res chain seq x y z
N MET A 1 11.96 19.10 28.98
CA MET A 1 11.15 18.33 28.02
C MET A 1 10.02 17.67 28.79
N THR A 2 8.78 17.85 28.38
CA THR A 2 7.60 17.31 29.09
C THR A 2 7.54 15.80 28.91
N TYR A 3 7.27 15.02 29.96
CA TYR A 3 7.11 13.55 29.88
C TYR A 3 6.11 13.09 28.82
N ILE A 4 5.10 13.92 28.56
CA ILE A 4 4.09 13.74 27.50
C ILE A 4 4.74 13.65 26.11
N LEU A 5 5.69 14.54 25.79
CA LEU A 5 6.36 14.55 24.49
C LEU A 5 7.19 13.28 24.25
N VAL A 6 7.83 12.76 25.31
CA VAL A 6 8.59 11.51 25.23
C VAL A 6 7.66 10.34 24.95
N LEU A 7 6.49 10.30 25.62
CA LEU A 7 5.48 9.28 25.40
C LEU A 7 4.91 9.34 23.96
N GLU A 8 4.55 10.53 23.48
CA GLU A 8 4.08 10.75 22.10
C GLU A 8 5.10 10.27 21.06
N GLN A 9 6.39 10.59 21.24
CA GLN A 9 7.42 10.17 20.30
C GLN A 9 7.62 8.65 20.28
N ILE A 10 7.49 7.98 21.43
CA ILE A 10 7.53 6.52 21.52
C ILE A 10 6.33 5.91 20.78
N LEU A 11 5.13 6.46 20.97
CA LEU A 11 3.93 5.99 20.29
C LEU A 11 4.01 6.21 18.77
N ASN A 12 4.48 7.38 18.32
CA ASN A 12 4.72 7.66 16.91
C ASN A 12 5.77 6.71 16.31
N GLY A 13 6.86 6.46 17.04
CA GLY A 13 7.90 5.51 16.62
C GLY A 13 7.36 4.08 16.52
N LEU A 14 6.53 3.65 17.48
CA LEU A 14 5.89 2.35 17.47
C LEU A 14 4.88 2.22 16.31
N GLN A 15 4.06 3.24 16.06
CA GLN A 15 3.10 3.26 14.97
C GLN A 15 3.82 3.15 13.61
N LEU A 16 4.83 3.99 13.38
CA LEU A 16 5.60 3.98 12.13
C LEU A 16 6.39 2.66 11.99
N GLY A 17 6.98 2.17 13.07
CA GLY A 17 7.68 0.89 13.11
C GLY A 17 6.77 -0.29 12.78
N MET A 18 5.57 -0.34 13.37
CA MET A 18 4.54 -1.34 13.08
C MET A 18 4.11 -1.28 11.61
N MET A 19 3.89 -0.08 11.07
CA MET A 19 3.53 0.10 9.66
C MET A 19 4.62 -0.44 8.73
N LEU A 20 5.88 -0.06 8.95
CA LEU A 20 7.01 -0.54 8.14
C LEU A 20 7.25 -2.05 8.32
N PHE A 21 7.07 -2.56 9.54
CA PHE A 21 7.17 -3.98 9.84
C PHE A 21 6.11 -4.80 9.09
N LEU A 22 4.84 -4.38 9.15
CA LEU A 22 3.76 -5.07 8.44
C LEU A 22 3.96 -5.06 6.93
N MET A 23 4.44 -3.93 6.38
CA MET A 23 4.82 -3.83 4.96
C MET A 23 5.95 -4.81 4.61
N ALA A 24 7.02 -4.83 5.38
CA ALA A 24 8.14 -5.75 5.14
C ALA A 24 7.75 -7.24 5.30
N ALA A 25 6.96 -7.55 6.32
CA ALA A 25 6.44 -8.89 6.58
C ALA A 25 5.51 -9.38 5.46
N GLY A 26 4.81 -8.47 4.77
CA GLY A 26 4.00 -8.82 3.60
C GLY A 26 4.81 -9.47 2.49
N LEU A 27 5.99 -8.93 2.17
CA LEU A 27 6.88 -9.50 1.16
C LEU A 27 7.39 -10.89 1.56
N THR A 28 7.78 -11.07 2.82
CA THR A 28 8.30 -12.36 3.32
C THR A 28 7.21 -13.42 3.39
N LEU A 29 5.98 -13.05 3.75
CA LEU A 29 4.83 -13.96 3.76
C LEU A 29 4.44 -14.40 2.34
N VAL A 30 4.37 -13.45 1.39
CA VAL A 30 4.04 -13.76 -0.01
C VAL A 30 5.10 -14.70 -0.60
N PHE A 31 6.38 -14.38 -0.42
CA PHE A 31 7.46 -15.24 -0.88
C PHE A 31 7.47 -16.60 -0.18
N GLY A 32 7.27 -16.62 1.14
CA GLY A 32 7.33 -17.84 1.95
C GLY A 32 6.20 -18.84 1.68
N VAL A 33 4.99 -18.35 1.36
CA VAL A 33 3.83 -19.22 1.08
C VAL A 33 3.73 -19.58 -0.40
N MET A 34 3.97 -18.62 -1.30
CA MET A 34 3.77 -18.82 -2.75
C MET A 34 5.05 -19.15 -3.52
N GLY A 35 6.24 -18.96 -2.93
CA GLY A 35 7.51 -19.10 -3.62
C GLY A 35 7.75 -18.05 -4.72
N LEU A 36 7.00 -16.94 -4.68
CA LEU A 36 7.02 -15.89 -5.70
C LEU A 36 7.55 -14.57 -5.15
N ILE A 37 8.52 -13.96 -5.84
CA ILE A 37 9.09 -12.68 -5.46
C ILE A 37 8.17 -11.55 -5.94
N ASN A 38 7.31 -11.05 -5.06
CA ASN A 38 6.39 -9.95 -5.37
C ASN A 38 6.88 -8.59 -4.85
N LEU A 39 7.76 -7.93 -5.60
CA LEU A 39 8.23 -6.58 -5.25
C LEU A 39 7.10 -5.54 -5.32
N ALA A 40 6.08 -5.78 -6.14
CA ALA A 40 4.96 -4.86 -6.36
C ALA A 40 3.99 -4.80 -5.18
N HIS A 41 4.10 -5.62 -4.14
CA HIS A 41 3.13 -5.61 -3.04
C HIS A 41 2.95 -4.20 -2.42
N GLY A 42 4.03 -3.41 -2.33
CA GLY A 42 4.00 -2.05 -1.81
C GLY A 42 3.15 -1.09 -2.66
N SER A 43 2.96 -1.38 -3.95
CA SER A 43 2.07 -0.59 -4.80
C SER A 43 0.59 -0.81 -4.44
N LEU A 44 0.22 -1.95 -3.85
CA LEU A 44 -1.14 -2.18 -3.35
C LEU A 44 -1.45 -1.31 -2.14
N TYR A 45 -0.47 -1.13 -1.23
CA TYR A 45 -0.57 -0.17 -0.13
C TYR A 45 -0.78 1.25 -0.68
N MET A 46 0.03 1.65 -1.67
CA MET A 46 -0.10 2.95 -2.32
C MET A 46 -1.50 3.14 -2.93
N VAL A 47 -2.01 2.18 -3.70
CA VAL A 47 -3.35 2.26 -4.31
C VAL A 47 -4.43 2.45 -3.24
N GLY A 48 -4.37 1.69 -2.14
CA GLY A 48 -5.31 1.86 -1.02
C GLY A 48 -5.20 3.25 -0.37
N ALA A 49 -3.98 3.73 -0.13
CA ALA A 49 -3.73 5.05 0.47
C ALA A 49 -4.30 6.19 -0.39
N PHE A 50 -4.08 6.16 -1.71
CA PHE A 50 -4.62 7.17 -2.62
C PHE A 50 -6.14 7.08 -2.78
N ALA A 51 -6.71 5.87 -2.74
CA ALA A 51 -8.17 5.69 -2.73
C ALA A 51 -8.80 6.25 -1.45
N ALA A 52 -8.20 5.99 -0.29
CA ALA A 52 -8.61 6.65 0.95
C ALA A 52 -8.50 8.17 0.83
N ALA A 53 -7.40 8.68 0.28
CA ALA A 53 -7.19 10.11 0.15
C ALA A 53 -8.25 10.80 -0.74
N ALA A 54 -8.56 10.19 -1.88
CA ALA A 54 -9.58 10.67 -2.79
C ALA A 54 -10.97 10.70 -2.13
N VAL A 55 -11.37 9.61 -1.49
CA VAL A 55 -12.70 9.47 -0.89
C VAL A 55 -12.85 10.34 0.35
N ALA A 56 -11.82 10.43 1.20
CA ALA A 56 -11.81 11.35 2.33
C ALA A 56 -11.91 12.81 1.84
N GLY A 57 -11.17 13.18 0.79
CA GLY A 57 -11.22 14.53 0.21
C GLY A 57 -12.59 14.90 -0.38
N TRP A 58 -13.32 13.93 -0.95
CA TRP A 58 -14.64 14.19 -1.53
C TRP A 58 -15.79 14.11 -0.52
N THR A 59 -15.72 13.19 0.44
CA THR A 59 -16.85 12.89 1.36
C THR A 59 -16.67 13.47 2.75
N GLY A 60 -15.45 13.80 3.15
CA GLY A 60 -15.09 14.13 4.53
C GLY A 60 -15.22 12.96 5.51
N SER A 61 -15.60 11.76 5.05
CA SER A 61 -15.85 10.59 5.90
C SER A 61 -14.67 9.65 5.91
N PHE A 62 -14.03 9.51 7.06
CA PHE A 62 -12.96 8.54 7.25
C PHE A 62 -13.44 7.08 7.13
N LEU A 63 -14.67 6.79 7.55
CA LEU A 63 -15.20 5.43 7.44
C LEU A 63 -15.38 5.01 5.97
N LEU A 64 -15.88 5.91 5.13
CA LEU A 64 -15.98 5.67 3.68
C LEU A 64 -14.59 5.57 3.05
N ALA A 65 -13.64 6.42 3.46
CA ALA A 65 -12.26 6.36 3.00
C ALA A 65 -11.57 5.03 3.37
N LEU A 66 -11.80 4.51 4.57
CA LEU A 66 -11.28 3.23 5.03
C LEU A 66 -11.83 2.08 4.18
N ILE A 67 -13.15 2.04 3.96
CA ILE A 67 -13.79 1.03 3.10
C ILE A 67 -13.25 1.12 1.67
N ALA A 68 -13.12 2.33 1.13
CA ALA A 68 -12.60 2.55 -0.22
C ALA A 68 -11.14 2.10 -0.36
N SER A 69 -10.30 2.34 0.63
CA SER A 69 -8.90 1.88 0.65
C SER A 69 -8.82 0.35 0.58
N LEU A 70 -9.56 -0.35 1.43
CA LEU A 70 -9.59 -1.82 1.43
C LEU A 70 -10.12 -2.35 0.10
N ALA A 71 -11.22 -1.79 -0.41
CA ALA A 71 -11.83 -2.22 -1.66
C ALA A 71 -10.88 -2.01 -2.85
N ALA A 72 -10.21 -0.86 -2.93
CA ALA A 72 -9.28 -0.55 -4.01
C ALA A 72 -8.04 -1.45 -3.98
N ALA A 73 -7.44 -1.65 -2.80
CA ALA A 73 -6.29 -2.53 -2.64
C ALA A 73 -6.64 -3.99 -2.98
N ALA A 74 -7.81 -4.48 -2.52
CA ALA A 74 -8.28 -5.82 -2.83
C ALA A 74 -8.57 -6.01 -4.33
N ALA A 75 -9.22 -5.02 -4.97
CA ALA A 75 -9.51 -5.05 -6.40
C ALA A 75 -8.22 -5.03 -7.24
N ALA A 76 -7.26 -4.17 -6.90
CA ALA A 76 -5.97 -4.09 -7.58
C ALA A 76 -5.15 -5.39 -7.39
N GLY A 77 -5.16 -5.95 -6.18
CA GLY A 77 -4.51 -7.22 -5.88
C GLY A 77 -5.12 -8.38 -6.66
N ALA A 78 -6.46 -8.46 -6.71
CA ALA A 78 -7.17 -9.48 -7.50
C ALA A 78 -6.88 -9.34 -8.99
N LEU A 79 -6.89 -8.11 -9.52
CA LEU A 79 -6.55 -7.84 -10.92
C LEU A 79 -5.11 -8.27 -11.24
N MET A 80 -4.16 -7.89 -10.40
CA MET A 80 -2.75 -8.27 -10.53
C MET A 80 -2.57 -9.80 -10.49
N GLU A 81 -3.26 -10.48 -9.57
CA GLU A 81 -3.23 -11.94 -9.45
C GLU A 81 -3.72 -12.63 -10.74
N LEU A 82 -4.89 -12.20 -11.23
CA LEU A 82 -5.54 -12.81 -12.40
C LEU A 82 -4.78 -12.53 -13.70
N VAL A 83 -4.21 -11.33 -13.84
CA VAL A 83 -3.60 -10.87 -15.10
C VAL A 83 -2.11 -11.21 -15.16
N VAL A 84 -1.37 -11.13 -14.05
CA VAL A 84 0.09 -11.28 -14.08
C VAL A 84 0.55 -12.48 -13.26
N ILE A 85 0.28 -12.49 -11.96
CA ILE A 85 0.94 -13.41 -11.01
C ILE A 85 0.64 -14.88 -11.34
N ARG A 86 -0.60 -15.23 -11.68
CA ARG A 86 -0.97 -16.60 -12.08
C ARG A 86 -0.17 -17.14 -13.27
N ARG A 87 0.26 -16.26 -14.19
CA ARG A 87 1.07 -16.64 -15.36
C ARG A 87 2.55 -16.84 -14.99
N LEU A 88 2.97 -16.27 -13.88
CA LEU A 88 4.36 -16.25 -13.42
C LEU A 88 4.70 -17.38 -12.43
N TYR A 89 3.71 -18.08 -11.85
CA TYR A 89 3.97 -19.19 -10.92
C TYR A 89 4.83 -20.32 -11.51
N ARG A 90 4.88 -20.47 -12.83
CA ARG A 90 5.68 -21.49 -13.52
C ARG A 90 6.95 -20.94 -14.16
N ARG A 91 7.33 -19.71 -13.85
CA ARG A 91 8.49 -19.00 -14.42
C ARG A 91 9.58 -18.81 -13.38
N ASP A 92 10.81 -18.59 -13.87
CA ASP A 92 11.98 -18.39 -13.03
C ASP A 92 11.87 -17.11 -12.19
N HIS A 93 12.62 -17.04 -11.10
CA HIS A 93 12.60 -15.89 -10.18
C HIS A 93 12.95 -14.56 -10.85
N LEU A 94 13.80 -14.56 -11.88
CA LEU A 94 14.15 -13.36 -12.63
C LEU A 94 12.94 -12.80 -13.38
N ASP A 95 12.15 -13.66 -14.04
CA ASP A 95 10.91 -13.26 -14.72
C ASP A 95 9.91 -12.64 -13.71
N GLN A 96 9.84 -13.19 -12.50
CA GLN A 96 8.98 -12.68 -11.43
C GLN A 96 9.39 -11.28 -10.98
N VAL A 97 10.69 -11.09 -10.74
CA VAL A 97 11.25 -9.79 -10.35
C VAL A 97 11.05 -8.75 -11.44
N LEU A 98 11.31 -9.09 -12.71
CA LEU A 98 11.15 -8.18 -13.84
C LEU A 98 9.70 -7.74 -14.01
N ALA A 99 8.75 -8.68 -13.95
CA ALA A 99 7.33 -8.36 -14.09
C ALA A 99 6.81 -7.54 -12.91
N THR A 100 7.22 -7.85 -11.69
CA THR A 100 6.80 -7.09 -10.51
C THR A 100 7.45 -5.71 -10.46
N PHE A 101 8.66 -5.55 -10.98
CA PHE A 101 9.25 -4.24 -11.22
C PHE A 101 8.44 -3.43 -12.25
N ALA A 102 8.05 -4.06 -13.37
CA ALA A 102 7.18 -3.40 -14.35
C ALA A 102 5.84 -2.98 -13.73
N LEU A 103 5.24 -3.83 -12.87
CA LEU A 103 4.03 -3.48 -12.13
C LEU A 103 4.25 -2.27 -11.21
N ILE A 104 5.37 -2.20 -10.48
CA ILE A 104 5.70 -1.02 -9.66
C ILE A 104 5.63 0.24 -10.52
N LEU A 105 6.29 0.24 -11.69
CA LEU A 105 6.31 1.39 -12.59
C LEU A 105 4.92 1.75 -13.12
N ILE A 106 4.13 0.76 -13.52
CA ILE A 106 2.76 0.98 -14.02
C ILE A 106 1.88 1.60 -12.93
N PHE A 107 1.92 1.06 -11.71
CA PHE A 107 1.14 1.60 -10.61
C PHE A 107 1.64 2.99 -10.20
N SER A 108 2.95 3.20 -10.08
CA SER A 108 3.51 4.50 -9.67
C SER A 108 3.18 5.59 -10.68
N GLU A 109 3.33 5.29 -11.97
CA GLU A 109 3.05 6.27 -13.03
C GLU A 109 1.54 6.48 -13.21
N GLY A 110 0.74 5.43 -13.11
CA GLY A 110 -0.72 5.53 -13.12
C GLY A 110 -1.25 6.41 -11.98
N THR A 111 -0.75 6.22 -10.76
CA THR A 111 -1.10 7.09 -9.63
C THR A 111 -0.64 8.52 -9.86
N ARG A 112 0.58 8.72 -10.37
CA ARG A 112 1.11 10.05 -10.70
C ARG A 112 0.27 10.75 -11.77
N TRP A 113 -0.26 10.03 -12.75
CA TRP A 113 -1.15 10.59 -13.77
C TRP A 113 -2.51 11.00 -13.19
N LEU A 114 -3.05 10.21 -12.26
CA LEU A 114 -4.36 10.46 -11.66
C LEU A 114 -4.34 11.57 -10.60
N PHE A 115 -3.31 11.58 -9.75
CA PHE A 115 -3.24 12.43 -8.55
C PHE A 115 -2.15 13.51 -8.61
N GLY A 116 -1.29 13.47 -9.63
CA GLY A 116 -0.12 14.32 -9.73
C GLY A 116 1.09 13.78 -8.97
N SER A 117 2.17 14.56 -8.99
CA SER A 117 3.45 14.19 -8.39
C SER A 117 3.58 14.56 -6.91
N PHE A 118 2.57 15.23 -6.35
CA PHE A 118 2.61 15.77 -5.00
C PHE A 118 1.90 14.82 -4.02
N PRO A 119 2.42 14.68 -2.79
CA PRO A 119 1.76 13.88 -1.77
C PRO A 119 0.41 14.51 -1.39
N LEU A 120 -0.61 13.66 -1.25
CA LEU A 120 -1.90 14.06 -0.69
C LEU A 120 -1.84 13.94 0.83
N PHE A 121 -2.12 15.05 1.52
CA PHE A 121 -2.23 15.06 2.97
C PHE A 121 -3.69 14.90 3.36
N LEU A 122 -3.92 14.07 4.38
CA LEU A 122 -5.24 13.85 4.96
C LEU A 122 -5.27 14.41 6.37
N ASP A 123 -6.31 15.19 6.64
CA ASP A 123 -6.59 15.64 7.99
C ASP A 123 -7.16 14.48 8.81
N VAL A 124 -6.69 14.37 10.05
CA VAL A 124 -7.22 13.40 10.99
C VAL A 124 -8.64 13.85 11.37
N PRO A 125 -9.65 12.95 11.32
CA PRO A 125 -11.00 13.29 11.72
C PRO A 125 -11.02 13.77 13.18
N SER A 126 -11.83 14.79 13.49
CA SER A 126 -11.86 15.42 14.82
C SER A 126 -12.26 14.51 16.00
N TYR A 127 -12.68 13.28 15.71
CA TYR A 127 -13.10 12.27 16.69
C TYR A 127 -12.06 11.16 16.92
N LEU A 128 -10.91 11.21 16.24
CA LEU A 128 -9.74 10.35 16.40
C LEU A 128 -8.55 11.19 16.89
#